data_AF-A0A3D0W6H4-F1
#
_entry.id   AF-A0A3D0W6H4-F1
#
_cell.length_a   1.000
_cell.length_b   1.000
_cell.length_c   1.000
_cell.angle_alpha   90.00
_cell.angle_beta   90.00
_cell.angle_gamma   90.00
#
_symmetry.space_group_name_H-M   'P 1'
#
loop_
_entity.id
_entity.type
_entity.pdbx_description
1 polymer ?
#
loop_
_entity_poly.entity_id
_entity_poly.type
_entity_poly.pdbx_seq_one_letter_code
_entity_poly.pdbx_strand_id
1 'polypeptide(L)'
;MEEATIKKMLGAIDQSYLFNLIQAVIHQDGPKVIEIAKQMNERNLSFDAALNDLANLIQTISVAQAIPDGLDASYLDREQVIVLANQISAEQLQLLYQIAILGRRDLYLAPEEYAGFTMTLL
;
A
#
# COMPACT_ATOMS: atom_id res chain seq x y z
N MET A 1 4.58 9.11 -23.92
CA MET A 1 5.20 9.78 -22.75
C MET A 1 4.17 10.67 -22.08
N GLU A 2 3.06 10.10 -21.59
CA GLU A 2 1.91 10.89 -21.09
C GLU A 2 1.35 10.33 -19.76
N GLU A 3 1.50 9.03 -19.51
CA GLU A 3 1.00 8.38 -18.29
C GLU A 3 1.76 8.76 -17.00
N ALA A 4 3.09 8.84 -17.08
CA ALA A 4 3.94 9.22 -15.94
C ALA A 4 3.71 10.68 -15.49
N THR A 5 3.23 11.52 -16.41
CA THR A 5 3.02 12.96 -16.16
C THR A 5 1.67 13.23 -15.49
N ILE A 6 0.66 12.39 -15.73
CA ILE A 6 -0.67 12.53 -15.10
C ILE A 6 -0.65 12.05 -13.64
N LYS A 7 0.10 10.98 -13.31
CA LYS A 7 0.27 10.51 -11.92
C LYS A 7 0.92 11.57 -11.02
N LYS A 8 1.87 12.36 -11.56
CA LYS A 8 2.56 13.43 -10.82
C LYS A 8 1.69 14.65 -10.51
N MET A 9 0.59 14.88 -11.22
CA MET A 9 -0.28 16.05 -11.02
C MET A 9 -1.53 15.78 -10.16
N LEU A 10 -1.71 14.54 -9.68
CA LEU A 10 -2.86 14.12 -8.84
C LEU A 10 -2.49 13.68 -7.41
N GLY A 11 -1.24 13.90 -6.97
CA GLY A 11 -0.82 13.49 -5.62
C GLY A 11 -0.59 11.98 -5.46
N ALA A 12 -0.17 11.29 -6.54
CA ALA A 12 0.17 9.87 -6.45
C ALA A 12 1.27 9.64 -5.40
N ILE A 13 1.04 8.67 -4.52
CA ILE A 13 2.01 8.29 -3.50
C ILE A 13 3.19 7.60 -4.18
N ASP A 14 4.41 7.92 -3.75
CA ASP A 14 5.60 7.23 -4.21
C ASP A 14 5.50 5.74 -3.84
N GLN A 15 5.66 4.84 -4.82
CA GLN A 15 5.54 3.40 -4.60
C GLN A 15 6.51 2.89 -3.52
N SER A 16 7.65 3.55 -3.31
CA SER A 16 8.58 3.21 -2.23
C SER A 16 7.92 3.30 -0.84
N TYR A 17 7.02 4.25 -0.59
CA TYR A 17 6.27 4.29 0.67
C TYR A 17 5.36 3.07 0.82
N LEU A 18 4.68 2.67 -0.25
CA LEU A 18 3.74 1.56 -0.22
C LEU A 18 4.46 0.22 0.00
N PHE A 19 5.59 0.00 -0.70
CA PHE A 19 6.43 -1.19 -0.50
C PHE A 19 7.03 -1.23 0.90
N ASN A 20 7.50 -0.11 1.42
CA ASN A 20 8.02 -0.05 2.79
C ASN A 20 6.91 -0.27 3.83
N LEU A 21 5.71 0.25 3.61
CA LEU A 21 4.56 0.04 4.49
C LEU A 21 4.14 -1.43 4.53
N ILE A 22 3.91 -2.06 3.38
CA ILE A 22 3.49 -3.47 3.36
C ILE A 22 4.58 -4.36 3.98
N GLN A 23 5.86 -4.08 3.73
CA GLN A 23 6.97 -4.78 4.36
C GLN A 23 6.95 -4.62 5.89
N ALA A 24 6.76 -3.40 6.39
CA ALA A 24 6.67 -3.16 7.84
C ALA A 24 5.46 -3.90 8.46
N VAL A 25 4.30 -3.86 7.81
CA VAL A 25 3.07 -4.52 8.29
C VAL A 25 3.24 -6.03 8.36
N ILE A 26 3.76 -6.68 7.32
CA ILE A 26 3.91 -8.15 7.30
C ILE A 26 4.97 -8.64 8.30
N HIS A 27 5.96 -7.80 8.62
CA HIS A 27 6.97 -8.07 9.64
C HIS A 27 6.55 -7.64 11.05
N GLN A 28 5.33 -7.12 11.22
CA GLN A 28 4.81 -6.59 12.49
C GLN A 28 5.71 -5.49 13.09
N ASP A 29 6.37 -4.71 12.24
CA ASP A 29 7.24 -3.61 12.63
C ASP A 29 6.43 -2.32 12.80
N GLY A 30 5.69 -2.26 13.91
CA GLY A 30 4.90 -1.09 14.30
C GLY A 30 5.70 0.21 14.36
N PRO A 31 6.91 0.25 14.96
CA PRO A 31 7.77 1.43 14.92
C PRO A 31 8.05 1.91 13.50
N LYS A 32 8.32 1.01 12.55
CA LYS A 32 8.55 1.38 11.15
C LYS A 32 7.30 1.89 10.45
N VAL A 33 6.13 1.29 10.72
CA VAL A 33 4.83 1.78 10.22
C VAL A 33 4.61 3.24 10.65
N ILE A 34 4.81 3.54 11.94
CA ILE A 34 4.65 4.91 12.47
C ILE A 34 5.68 5.88 11.88
N GLU A 35 6.94 5.46 11.72
CA GLU A 35 7.99 6.27 11.09
C GLU A 35 7.58 6.68 9.67
N ILE A 36 7.11 5.73 8.86
CA ILE A 36 6.69 5.97 7.49
C ILE A 36 5.46 6.89 7.46
N ALA A 37 4.43 6.60 8.26
CA ALA A 37 3.24 7.44 8.35
C ALA A 37 3.58 8.89 8.73
N LYS A 38 4.54 9.08 9.64
CA LYS A 38 5.02 10.42 10.02
C LYS A 38 5.68 11.14 8.85
N GLN A 39 6.55 10.48 8.10
CA GLN A 39 7.19 11.06 6.91
C GLN A 39 6.16 11.46 5.84
N MET A 40 5.11 10.66 5.66
CA MET A 40 4.00 10.97 4.76
C MET A 40 3.23 12.21 5.23
N ASN A 41 2.95 12.31 6.54
CA ASN A 41 2.28 13.45 7.15
C ASN A 41 3.08 14.76 6.98
N GLU A 42 4.39 14.71 7.25
CA GLU A 42 5.29 15.86 7.09
C GLU A 42 5.34 16.39 5.66
N ARG A 43 5.08 15.52 4.68
CA ARG A 43 5.01 15.86 3.25
C ARG A 43 3.60 16.21 2.78
N ASN A 44 2.61 16.24 3.68
CA ASN A 44 1.19 16.48 3.39
C ASN A 44 0.64 15.52 2.32
N LEU A 45 1.06 14.24 2.37
CA LEU A 45 0.50 13.21 1.49
C LEU A 45 -0.89 12.80 1.97
N SER A 46 -1.79 12.49 1.04
CA SER A 46 -3.16 12.07 1.36
C SER A 46 -3.20 10.63 1.89
N PHE A 47 -3.74 10.43 3.09
CA PHE A 47 -3.92 9.08 3.66
C PHE A 47 -5.04 8.28 2.97
N ASP A 48 -6.05 8.95 2.42
CA ASP A 48 -7.06 8.30 1.58
C ASP A 48 -6.42 7.69 0.32
N ALA A 49 -5.61 8.50 -0.38
CA ALA A 49 -4.87 8.04 -1.55
C ALA A 49 -3.88 6.93 -1.18
N ALA A 50 -3.21 7.04 -0.03
CA ALA A 50 -2.30 6.01 0.47
C ALA A 50 -2.98 4.64 0.64
N LEU A 51 -4.15 4.60 1.31
CA LEU A 51 -4.87 3.36 1.54
C LEU A 51 -5.45 2.78 0.25
N ASN A 52 -5.90 3.65 -0.67
CA ASN A 52 -6.31 3.23 -2.01
C ASN A 52 -5.17 2.58 -2.79
N ASP A 53 -4.00 3.23 -2.82
CA ASP A 53 -2.85 2.74 -3.56
C ASP A 53 -2.24 1.48 -2.90
N LEU A 54 -2.29 1.38 -1.58
CA LEU A 54 -1.91 0.17 -0.85
C LEU A 54 -2.85 -1.00 -1.18
N ALA A 55 -4.17 -0.77 -1.23
CA ALA A 55 -5.13 -1.79 -1.65
C ALA A 55 -4.86 -2.26 -3.10
N ASN A 56 -4.56 -1.34 -4.02
CA ASN A 56 -4.17 -1.68 -5.39
C ASN A 56 -2.86 -2.47 -5.47
N LEU A 57 -1.87 -2.14 -4.64
CA LEU A 57 -0.62 -2.88 -4.55
C LEU A 57 -0.88 -4.31 -4.05
N ILE A 58 -1.66 -4.47 -2.98
CA ILE A 58 -2.03 -5.78 -2.44
C ILE A 58 -2.78 -6.60 -3.49
N GLN A 59 -3.73 -6.01 -4.21
CA GLN A 59 -4.42 -6.68 -5.32
C GLN A 59 -3.43 -7.16 -6.40
N THR A 60 -2.47 -6.31 -6.77
CA THR A 60 -1.45 -6.66 -7.78
C THR A 60 -0.62 -7.86 -7.31
N ILE A 61 -0.21 -7.88 -6.04
CA ILE A 61 0.52 -9.00 -5.43
C ILE A 61 -0.34 -10.27 -5.44
N SER A 62 -1.63 -10.17 -5.06
CA SER A 62 -2.57 -11.30 -5.09
C SER A 62 -2.74 -11.89 -6.48
N VAL A 63 -2.83 -11.05 -7.53
CA VAL A 63 -2.92 -11.50 -8.92
C VAL A 63 -1.62 -12.21 -9.34
N ALA A 64 -0.46 -11.64 -9.01
CA ALA A 64 0.83 -12.25 -9.31
C ALA A 64 1.03 -13.60 -8.59
N GLN A 65 0.45 -13.77 -7.41
CA GLN A 65 0.47 -15.04 -6.67
C GLN A 65 -0.48 -16.10 -7.28
N ALA A 66 -1.68 -15.69 -7.69
CA ALA A 66 -2.71 -16.60 -8.17
C ALA A 66 -2.50 -17.07 -9.62
N ILE A 67 -1.87 -16.23 -10.46
CA ILE A 67 -1.74 -16.46 -11.88
C ILE A 67 -0.24 -16.41 -12.25
N PRO A 68 0.38 -17.56 -12.60
CA PRO A 68 1.69 -17.58 -13.25
C PRO A 68 1.66 -16.69 -14.49
N ASP A 69 2.60 -15.74 -14.60
CA ASP A 69 2.65 -14.69 -15.64
C ASP A 69 1.51 -13.66 -15.61
N GLY A 70 0.74 -13.58 -14.53
CA GLY A 70 -0.32 -12.59 -14.34
C GLY A 70 0.18 -11.14 -14.20
N LEU A 71 1.49 -10.94 -14.08
CA LEU A 71 2.15 -9.64 -14.01
C LEU A 71 3.04 -9.42 -15.23
N ASP A 72 2.72 -8.37 -15.98
CA ASP A 72 3.44 -7.95 -17.18
C ASP A 72 4.95 -7.80 -16.91
N ALA A 73 5.79 -8.28 -17.83
CA ALA A 73 7.25 -8.17 -17.74
C ALA A 73 7.74 -6.71 -17.70
N SER A 74 6.95 -5.77 -18.24
CA SER A 74 7.21 -4.32 -18.24
C SER A 74 6.73 -3.60 -16.98
N TYR A 75 6.06 -4.32 -16.05
CA TYR A 75 5.60 -3.72 -14.79
C TYR A 75 6.79 -3.21 -13.97
N LEU A 76 6.74 -1.93 -13.60
CA LEU A 76 7.75 -1.32 -12.75
C LEU A 76 7.71 -1.97 -11.36
N ASP A 77 8.86 -2.28 -10.77
CA ASP A 77 8.96 -2.98 -9.48
C ASP A 77 8.40 -4.42 -9.48
N ARG A 78 8.30 -5.06 -10.66
CA ARG A 78 7.89 -6.47 -10.81
C ARG A 78 8.62 -7.42 -9.86
N GLU A 79 9.93 -7.24 -9.69
CA GLU A 79 10.73 -8.06 -8.79
C GLU A 79 10.26 -7.95 -7.33
N GLN A 80 9.98 -6.73 -6.84
CA GLN A 80 9.49 -6.51 -5.48
C GLN A 80 8.11 -7.15 -5.27
N VAL A 81 7.22 -7.03 -6.27
CA VAL A 81 5.90 -7.66 -6.23
C VAL A 81 6.01 -9.18 -6.17
N ILE A 82 6.90 -9.78 -6.96
CA ILE A 82 7.12 -11.24 -6.95
C ILE A 82 7.70 -11.70 -5.62
N VAL A 83 8.64 -10.94 -5.03
CA VAL A 83 9.18 -11.26 -3.71
C VAL A 83 8.07 -11.27 -2.66
N LEU A 84 7.23 -10.23 -2.62
CA LEU A 84 6.10 -10.15 -1.71
C LEU A 84 5.07 -11.27 -1.92
N ALA A 85 4.76 -11.60 -3.19
CA ALA A 85 3.84 -12.68 -3.54
C ALA A 85 4.31 -14.05 -3.04
N ASN A 86 5.62 -14.25 -2.89
CA ASN A 86 6.20 -15.48 -2.33
C ASN A 86 6.34 -15.45 -0.79
N GLN A 87 6.31 -14.27 -0.17
CA GLN A 87 6.47 -14.11 1.28
C GLN A 87 5.14 -14.14 2.04
N ILE A 88 4.06 -13.64 1.43
CA ILE A 88 2.77 -13.44 2.09
C ILE A 88 1.80 -14.52 1.64
N SER A 89 1.05 -15.15 2.56
CA SER A 89 0.02 -16.11 2.18
C SER A 89 -1.16 -15.43 1.46
N ALA A 90 -1.87 -16.17 0.59
CA ALA A 90 -3.04 -15.64 -0.12
C ALA A 90 -4.13 -15.14 0.83
N GLU A 91 -4.34 -15.85 1.95
CA GLU A 91 -5.27 -15.47 3.00
C GLU A 91 -4.86 -14.15 3.66
N GLN A 92 -3.58 -13.99 3.99
CA GLN A 92 -3.06 -12.76 4.58
C GLN A 92 -3.16 -11.59 3.60
N LEU A 93 -2.86 -11.78 2.31
CA LEU A 93 -3.07 -10.74 1.29
C LEU A 93 -4.53 -10.31 1.22
N GLN A 94 -5.46 -11.26 1.21
CA GLN A 94 -6.89 -10.94 1.18
C GLN A 94 -7.35 -10.20 2.44
N LEU A 95 -6.84 -10.59 3.61
CA LEU A 95 -7.10 -9.90 4.87
C LEU A 95 -6.58 -8.46 4.84
N LEU A 96 -5.32 -8.25 4.43
CA LEU A 96 -4.71 -6.93 4.33
C LEU A 96 -5.45 -6.04 3.33
N TYR A 97 -5.89 -6.60 2.20
CA TYR A 97 -6.71 -5.88 1.22
C TYR A 97 -8.02 -5.41 1.86
N GLN A 98 -8.71 -6.30 2.58
CA GLN A 98 -9.97 -5.96 3.24
C GLN A 98 -9.78 -4.90 4.32
N ILE A 99 -8.70 -4.99 5.12
CA ILE A 99 -8.34 -3.98 6.13
C ILE A 99 -8.08 -2.62 5.48
N ALA A 100 -7.32 -2.56 4.38
CA ALA A 100 -7.04 -1.30 3.69
C ALA A 100 -8.32 -0.63 3.16
N ILE A 101 -9.24 -1.40 2.56
CA ILE A 101 -10.53 -0.90 2.07
C ILE A 101 -11.42 -0.41 3.22
N LEU A 102 -11.52 -1.17 4.32
CA LEU A 102 -12.31 -0.78 5.49
C LEU A 102 -11.73 0.45 6.18
N GLY A 103 -10.43 0.45 6.43
CA GLY A 103 -9.73 1.57 7.04
C GLY A 103 -9.85 2.85 6.22
N ARG A 104 -9.83 2.76 4.88
CA ARG A 104 -10.09 3.91 4.01
C ARG A 104 -11.51 4.44 4.16
N ARG A 105 -12.51 3.54 4.14
CA ARG A 105 -13.92 3.91 4.33
C ARG A 105 -14.13 4.61 5.67
N ASP A 106 -13.47 4.11 6.70
CA ASP A 106 -13.63 4.58 8.08
C ASP A 106 -12.65 5.72 8.43
N LEU A 107 -11.77 6.12 7.50
CA LEU A 107 -10.70 7.11 7.72
C LEU A 107 -11.23 8.44 8.25
N TYR A 108 -12.28 8.96 7.61
CA TYR A 108 -12.89 10.25 7.99
C TYR A 108 -13.77 10.16 9.24
N LEU A 109 -14.00 8.96 9.77
CA LEU A 109 -14.68 8.75 11.05
C LEU A 109 -13.70 8.82 12.24
N ALA A 110 -12.40 8.71 11.97
CA ALA A 110 -11.37 8.86 12.99
C ALA A 110 -11.27 10.31 13.50
N PRO A 111 -10.76 10.54 14.73
CA PRO A 111 -10.55 11.89 15.26
C PRO A 111 -9.68 12.78 14.36
N GLU A 112 -8.71 12.17 13.68
CA GLU A 112 -7.90 12.76 12.63
C GLU A 112 -7.44 11.67 11.64
N GLU A 113 -7.17 12.04 10.38
CA GLU A 113 -6.78 11.07 9.34
C GLU A 113 -5.50 10.31 9.70
N TYR A 114 -4.53 10.98 10.34
CA TYR A 114 -3.29 10.34 10.79
C TYR A 114 -3.55 9.19 11.77
N ALA A 115 -4.45 9.40 12.73
CA ALA A 115 -4.84 8.37 13.70
C ALA A 115 -5.60 7.23 13.01
N GLY A 116 -6.52 7.53 12.09
CA GLY A 116 -7.23 6.52 11.32
C GLY A 116 -6.31 5.66 10.45
N PHE A 117 -5.35 6.30 9.79
CA PHE A 117 -4.35 5.63 8.97
C PHE A 117 -3.44 4.72 9.80
N THR A 118 -2.87 5.25 10.90
CA THR A 118 -1.97 4.46 11.75
C THR A 118 -2.67 3.30 12.44
N MET A 119 -3.91 3.48 12.93
CA MET A 119 -4.69 2.39 13.52
C MET A 119 -5.14 1.33 12.50
N THR A 120 -5.27 1.69 11.21
CA THR A 120 -5.57 0.71 10.16
C THR A 120 -4.39 -0.24 9.90
N LEU A 121 -3.15 0.22 10.12
CA LEU A 121 -1.94 -0.51 9.75
C LEU A 121 -1.28 -1.27 10.91
N LEU A 122 -1.69 -1.01 12.16
CA LEU A 122 -1.20 -1.67 13.38
C LEU A 122 -2.06 -2.89 13.73
#